data_AF-A0A136L3U1-F1
#
_entry.id   AF-A0A136L3U1-F1
#
_cell.length_a   1.000
_cell.length_b   1.000
_cell.length_c   1.000
_cell.angle_alpha   90.00
_cell.angle_beta   90.00
_cell.angle_gamma   90.00
#
_symmetry.space_group_name_H-M   'P 1'
#
loop_
_entity.id
_entity.type
_entity.pdbx_description
1 polymer ?
#
loop_
_entity_poly.entity_id
_entity_poly.type
_entity_poly.pdbx_seq_one_letter_code
_entity_poly.pdbx_strand_id
1 'polypeptide(L)'
;MNEKLKLQSEINLFAQLGRELASTSQADVAARIILDAANTLIGWDAAYLILYDPQKGGSPRPLLTIDTVDGKHAIQNGAAPEKPSENMLKAILHGGFLSLYDAYFEIDPALSFGNKNKRTLSQLFVPVISGSRTIGVLSVQSYAAQAYQNDHLELLKNLASHCAGALERIWAQETVSDLAERLKILHKAVSDINKNLDVEQVCHVVYETVNKVMACNDFVVDGYNANTNEIIPIFAIENPGKRVYTEKYYADHGLAGEVVHKKKPLLFSSIKEIDESKIQFEFYGDQFEPDPTESIIAVPMLLHGEIYGVISAQAYKKDAYTTDDLYLMEVLASHVVIALENARLFDSVQQAAYTDSLTSTLNRRRFYELAEAEFQKTIKLKLPFALIMLDIDDFKNFNDQYGHKVGDLVLIQVAEICKSALRSSDIFGRVGGEEFALVLPNTTERQAVEVATRLCKLISHLEILARFLKSLISLQRNRLLKLQLV
;
A
#
# COMPACT_ATOMS: atom_id res chain seq x y z
N MET A 1 -11.63 -11.33 -66.25
CA MET A 1 -10.47 -12.05 -65.65
C MET A 1 -9.93 -11.33 -64.41
N ASN A 2 -9.84 -9.99 -64.41
CA ASN A 2 -9.37 -9.20 -63.26
C ASN A 2 -10.25 -9.24 -62.01
N GLU A 3 -11.58 -9.16 -62.12
CA GLU A 3 -12.46 -9.18 -60.93
C GLU A 3 -12.44 -10.51 -60.18
N LYS A 4 -12.40 -11.64 -60.90
CA LYS A 4 -12.33 -12.98 -60.29
C LYS A 4 -11.00 -13.18 -59.54
N LEU A 5 -9.90 -12.63 -60.06
CA LEU A 5 -8.59 -12.66 -59.39
C LEU A 5 -8.57 -11.75 -58.15
N LYS A 6 -9.18 -10.55 -58.24
CA LYS A 6 -9.32 -9.63 -57.10
C LYS A 6 -10.15 -10.26 -55.97
N LEU A 7 -11.32 -10.80 -56.28
CA LEU A 7 -12.17 -11.48 -55.30
C LEU A 7 -11.48 -12.69 -54.66
N GLN A 8 -10.73 -13.47 -55.44
CA GLN A 8 -9.95 -14.60 -54.91
C GLN A 8 -8.84 -14.12 -53.96
N SER A 9 -8.17 -13.02 -54.27
CA SER A 9 -7.15 -12.43 -53.40
C SER A 9 -7.74 -11.92 -52.09
N GLU A 10 -8.91 -11.28 -52.12
CA GLU A 10 -9.63 -10.81 -50.93
C GLU A 10 -10.03 -12.00 -50.05
N ILE A 11 -10.66 -13.03 -50.61
CA ILE A 11 -11.05 -14.24 -49.85
C ILE A 11 -9.82 -14.88 -49.16
N ASN A 12 -8.69 -14.98 -49.87
CA ASN A 12 -7.47 -15.53 -49.31
C ASN A 12 -6.93 -14.67 -48.16
N LEU A 13 -6.97 -13.34 -48.30
CA LEU A 13 -6.55 -12.40 -47.26
C LEU A 13 -7.43 -12.55 -46.01
N PHE A 14 -8.75 -12.55 -46.14
CA PHE A 14 -9.67 -12.72 -45.02
C PHE A 14 -9.51 -14.08 -44.31
N ALA A 15 -9.22 -15.14 -45.07
CA ALA A 15 -8.93 -16.46 -44.52
C ALA A 15 -7.58 -16.49 -43.76
N GLN A 16 -6.55 -15.82 -44.27
CA GLN A 16 -5.26 -15.69 -43.60
C GLN A 16 -5.38 -14.86 -42.31
N LEU A 17 -6.03 -13.70 -42.41
CA LEU A 17 -6.35 -12.81 -41.30
C LEU A 17 -7.05 -13.56 -40.16
N GLY A 18 -8.06 -14.38 -40.47
CA GLY A 18 -8.75 -15.19 -39.47
C GLY A 18 -7.84 -16.19 -38.75
N ARG A 19 -6.89 -16.82 -39.46
CA ARG A 19 -5.93 -17.76 -38.86
C ARG A 19 -4.93 -17.04 -37.96
N GLU A 20 -4.38 -15.92 -38.42
CA GLU A 20 -3.41 -15.14 -37.64
C GLU A 20 -4.05 -14.57 -36.37
N LEU A 21 -5.25 -14.00 -36.49
CA LEU A 21 -6.03 -13.50 -35.36
C LEU A 21 -6.49 -14.61 -34.39
N ALA A 22 -6.67 -15.85 -34.85
CA ALA A 22 -6.97 -16.97 -33.96
C ALA A 22 -5.75 -17.43 -33.15
N SER A 23 -4.54 -17.23 -33.68
CA SER A 23 -3.29 -17.68 -33.06
C SER A 23 -2.69 -16.69 -32.05
N THR A 24 -3.08 -15.42 -32.12
CA THR A 24 -2.59 -14.38 -31.22
C THR A 24 -3.48 -14.16 -30.00
N SER A 25 -2.85 -13.87 -28.87
CA SER A 25 -3.48 -13.43 -27.62
C SER A 25 -3.08 -12.01 -27.23
N GLN A 26 -2.28 -11.32 -28.05
CA GLN A 26 -1.77 -9.98 -27.77
C GLN A 26 -2.47 -8.95 -28.65
N ALA A 27 -3.03 -7.90 -28.04
CA ALA A 27 -3.84 -6.91 -28.75
C ALA A 27 -3.04 -6.05 -29.75
N ASP A 28 -1.78 -5.75 -29.45
CA ASP A 28 -0.87 -5.00 -30.34
C ASP A 28 -0.53 -5.78 -31.61
N VAL A 29 -0.27 -7.08 -31.48
CA VAL A 29 -0.04 -8.01 -32.60
C VAL A 29 -1.31 -8.12 -33.45
N ALA A 30 -2.48 -8.29 -32.82
CA ALA A 30 -3.75 -8.34 -33.53
C ALA A 30 -4.02 -7.03 -34.29
N ALA A 31 -3.77 -5.88 -33.66
CA ALA A 31 -3.94 -4.58 -34.30
C ALA A 31 -3.01 -4.40 -35.51
N ARG A 32 -1.75 -4.83 -35.41
CA ARG A 32 -0.80 -4.80 -36.54
C ARG A 32 -1.34 -5.62 -37.72
N ILE A 33 -1.74 -6.86 -37.48
CA ILE A 33 -2.28 -7.76 -38.52
C ILE A 33 -3.49 -7.10 -39.22
N ILE A 34 -4.38 -6.46 -38.47
CA ILE A 34 -5.58 -5.80 -39.02
C ILE A 34 -5.20 -4.58 -39.85
N LEU A 35 -4.27 -3.74 -39.38
CA LEU A 35 -3.85 -2.55 -40.12
C LEU A 35 -3.07 -2.92 -41.39
N ASP A 36 -2.27 -3.99 -41.37
CA ASP A 36 -1.57 -4.52 -42.55
C ASP A 36 -2.58 -5.06 -43.59
N ALA A 37 -3.62 -5.76 -43.14
CA ALA A 37 -4.73 -6.19 -44.01
C ALA A 37 -5.48 -4.99 -44.60
N ALA A 38 -5.76 -3.95 -43.79
CA ALA A 38 -6.38 -2.71 -44.26
C ALA A 38 -5.51 -2.00 -45.31
N ASN A 39 -4.18 -1.99 -45.12
CA ASN A 39 -3.25 -1.39 -46.07
C ASN A 39 -3.25 -2.16 -47.40
N THR A 40 -3.29 -3.50 -47.32
CA THR A 40 -3.35 -4.37 -48.50
C THR A 40 -4.64 -4.19 -49.30
N LEU A 41 -5.78 -3.99 -48.62
CA LEU A 41 -7.09 -3.85 -49.26
C LEU A 41 -7.34 -2.46 -49.83
N ILE A 42 -6.99 -1.41 -49.09
CA ILE A 42 -7.46 -0.04 -49.34
C ILE A 42 -6.30 0.94 -49.55
N GLY A 43 -5.13 0.66 -48.96
CA GLY A 43 -4.00 1.59 -48.91
C GLY A 43 -4.25 2.78 -47.98
N TRP A 44 -3.27 3.12 -47.16
CA TRP A 44 -3.39 4.28 -46.27
C TRP A 44 -2.03 4.89 -45.91
N ASP A 45 -2.07 6.19 -45.63
CA ASP A 45 -0.91 6.96 -45.15
C ASP A 45 -0.85 6.95 -43.62
N ALA A 46 -2.01 7.02 -42.95
CA ALA A 46 -2.13 6.88 -41.49
C ALA A 46 -3.34 6.02 -41.12
N ALA A 47 -3.26 5.30 -40.00
CA ALA A 47 -4.35 4.47 -39.50
C ALA A 47 -4.29 4.27 -37.99
N TYR A 48 -5.45 4.01 -37.39
CA TYR A 48 -5.50 3.57 -36.00
C TYR A 48 -6.62 2.57 -35.74
N LEU A 49 -6.39 1.75 -34.71
CA LEU A 49 -7.37 0.87 -34.11
C LEU A 49 -7.45 1.17 -32.61
N ILE A 50 -8.63 1.59 -32.17
CA ILE A 50 -8.88 1.95 -30.77
C ILE A 50 -10.03 1.10 -30.25
N LEU A 51 -9.84 0.45 -29.10
CA LEU A 51 -10.92 -0.20 -28.36
C LEU A 51 -11.62 0.83 -27.48
N TYR A 52 -12.95 0.85 -27.57
CA TYR A 52 -13.78 1.72 -26.76
C TYR A 52 -15.20 1.18 -26.76
N ASP A 53 -15.72 0.92 -25.56
CA ASP A 53 -17.09 0.53 -25.36
C ASP A 53 -17.86 1.68 -24.70
N PRO A 54 -18.76 2.36 -25.44
CA PRO A 54 -19.51 3.50 -24.91
C PRO A 54 -20.43 3.11 -23.74
N GLN A 55 -20.81 1.83 -23.60
CA GLN A 55 -21.67 1.36 -22.51
C GLN A 55 -20.90 1.15 -21.21
N LYS A 56 -19.61 0.81 -21.28
CA LYS A 56 -18.74 0.65 -20.10
C LYS A 56 -18.18 1.96 -19.57
N GLY A 57 -18.18 3.01 -20.38
CA GLY A 57 -17.49 4.27 -20.05
C GLY A 57 -15.97 4.11 -20.06
N GLY A 58 -15.27 5.08 -19.47
CA GLY A 58 -13.80 5.12 -19.41
C GLY A 58 -13.12 5.79 -20.61
N SER A 59 -11.79 5.72 -20.65
CA SER A 59 -10.98 6.31 -21.72
C SER A 59 -10.81 5.34 -22.90
N PRO A 60 -10.71 5.85 -24.14
CA PRO A 60 -10.37 5.01 -25.29
C PRO A 60 -9.02 4.33 -25.11
N ARG A 61 -8.94 3.04 -25.44
CA ARG A 61 -7.71 2.25 -25.36
C ARG A 61 -7.11 2.09 -26.77
N PRO A 62 -6.10 2.90 -27.15
CA PRO A 62 -5.43 2.71 -28.42
C PRO A 62 -4.68 1.38 -28.44
N LEU A 63 -4.97 0.53 -29.43
CA LEU A 63 -4.16 -0.66 -29.66
C LEU A 63 -2.97 -0.33 -30.53
N LEU A 64 -3.20 0.45 -31.58
CA LEU A 64 -2.14 0.83 -32.50
C LEU A 64 -2.51 2.08 -33.28
N THR A 65 -1.55 2.99 -33.41
CA THR A 65 -1.61 4.18 -34.25
C THR A 65 -0.37 4.19 -35.12
N ILE A 66 -0.54 4.20 -36.44
CA ILE A 66 0.54 4.19 -37.41
C ILE A 66 0.40 5.40 -38.33
N ASP A 67 1.54 5.99 -38.68
CA ASP A 67 1.62 7.03 -39.70
C ASP A 67 2.84 6.84 -40.61
N THR A 68 2.78 7.36 -41.81
CA THR A 68 3.85 7.41 -42.80
C THR A 68 4.80 8.57 -42.51
N VAL A 69 5.92 8.26 -41.86
CA VAL A 69 7.04 9.19 -41.61
C VAL A 69 8.19 8.82 -42.55
N ASP A 70 8.70 9.80 -43.30
CA ASP A 70 9.78 9.60 -44.28
C ASP A 70 9.54 8.44 -45.27
N GLY A 71 8.27 8.25 -45.66
CA GLY A 71 7.86 7.21 -46.61
C GLY A 71 7.75 5.80 -46.03
N LYS A 72 7.82 5.65 -44.70
CA LYS A 72 7.65 4.37 -44.00
C LYS A 72 6.60 4.46 -42.91
N HIS A 73 5.84 3.39 -42.73
CA HIS A 73 4.92 3.23 -41.61
C HIS A 73 5.68 3.15 -40.28
N ALA A 74 5.36 4.06 -39.36
CA ALA A 74 5.96 4.19 -38.05
C ALA A 74 4.88 4.34 -36.97
N ILE A 75 5.06 3.65 -35.84
CA ILE A 75 4.15 3.71 -34.70
C ILE A 75 4.22 5.08 -34.04
N GLN A 76 3.07 5.69 -33.78
CA GLN A 76 2.93 6.99 -33.12
C GLN A 76 2.47 6.79 -31.66
N ASN A 77 3.43 6.62 -30.74
CA ASN A 77 3.14 6.48 -29.31
C ASN A 77 2.57 7.79 -28.74
N GLY A 78 1.51 7.71 -27.93
CA GLY A 78 0.92 8.87 -27.24
C GLY A 78 0.03 9.77 -28.09
N ALA A 79 -0.24 9.41 -29.36
CA ALA A 79 -1.13 10.20 -30.20
C ALA A 79 -2.63 10.04 -29.83
N ALA A 80 -3.00 8.98 -29.11
CA ALA A 80 -4.39 8.65 -28.83
C ALA A 80 -5.09 9.67 -27.91
N PRO A 81 -6.39 9.95 -28.14
CA PRO A 81 -7.07 10.96 -27.37
C PRO A 81 -7.50 10.40 -25.99
N GLU A 82 -7.32 11.18 -24.92
CA GLU A 82 -7.72 10.81 -23.55
C GLU A 82 -9.24 10.58 -23.41
N LYS A 83 -10.01 11.18 -24.32
CA LYS A 83 -11.47 11.09 -24.44
C LYS A 83 -11.84 10.73 -25.88
N PRO A 84 -12.96 10.06 -26.13
CA PRO A 84 -13.37 9.73 -27.49
C PRO A 84 -13.54 10.99 -28.34
N SER A 85 -12.96 11.01 -29.54
CA SER A 85 -13.09 12.15 -30.46
C SER A 85 -14.49 12.23 -31.06
N GLU A 86 -14.87 13.40 -31.58
CA GLU A 86 -16.18 13.58 -32.23
C GLU A 86 -16.39 12.60 -33.39
N ASN A 87 -15.35 12.36 -34.19
CA ASN A 87 -15.41 11.40 -35.30
C ASN A 87 -15.58 9.95 -34.82
N MET A 88 -14.94 9.57 -33.70
CA MET A 88 -15.16 8.25 -33.09
C MET A 88 -16.61 8.10 -32.64
N LEU A 89 -17.13 9.09 -31.90
CA LEU A 89 -18.52 9.07 -31.43
C LEU A 89 -19.51 9.04 -32.59
N LYS A 90 -19.26 9.82 -33.65
CA LYS A 90 -20.05 9.81 -34.88
C LYS A 90 -20.08 8.42 -35.52
N ALA A 91 -18.92 7.75 -35.62
CA ALA A 91 -18.84 6.40 -36.19
C ALA A 91 -19.59 5.36 -35.35
N ILE A 92 -19.50 5.49 -34.02
CA ILE A 92 -20.17 4.61 -33.06
C ILE A 92 -21.70 4.79 -33.11
N LEU A 93 -22.19 6.03 -33.17
CA LEU A 93 -23.61 6.36 -33.08
C LEU A 93 -24.35 6.26 -34.42
N HIS A 94 -23.68 6.58 -35.52
CA HIS A 94 -24.31 6.70 -36.85
C HIS A 94 -23.77 5.69 -37.87
N GLY A 95 -22.83 4.83 -37.47
CA GLY A 95 -22.16 3.89 -38.35
C GLY A 95 -20.99 4.51 -39.11
N GLY A 96 -20.31 3.67 -39.90
CA GLY A 96 -19.12 4.10 -40.61
C GLY A 96 -19.39 5.16 -41.69
N PHE A 97 -18.45 6.09 -41.85
CA PHE A 97 -18.56 7.21 -42.79
C PHE A 97 -17.23 7.52 -43.48
N LEU A 98 -17.35 8.23 -44.61
CA LEU A 98 -16.24 8.79 -45.40
C LEU A 98 -16.27 10.32 -45.25
N SER A 99 -15.13 10.92 -44.89
CA SER A 99 -14.94 12.37 -45.00
C SER A 99 -13.88 12.68 -46.05
N LEU A 100 -14.21 13.65 -46.89
CA LEU A 100 -13.35 14.18 -47.95
C LEU A 100 -13.18 15.67 -47.68
N TYR A 101 -11.94 16.13 -47.59
CA TYR A 101 -11.60 17.51 -47.27
C TYR A 101 -10.98 18.20 -48.48
N ASP A 102 -11.38 19.45 -48.70
CA ASP A 102 -10.71 20.33 -49.65
C ASP A 102 -9.43 20.90 -49.05
N ALA A 103 -8.45 21.23 -49.90
CA ALA A 103 -7.15 21.74 -49.48
C ALA A 103 -7.20 23.06 -48.67
N TYR A 104 -8.34 23.76 -48.67
CA TYR A 104 -8.51 25.15 -48.19
C TYR A 104 -9.37 25.31 -46.92
N PHE A 105 -9.55 24.28 -46.08
CA PHE A 105 -10.20 24.47 -44.77
C PHE A 105 -9.21 25.01 -43.72
N GLU A 106 -9.64 25.80 -42.73
CA GLU A 106 -8.81 26.18 -41.58
C GLU A 106 -8.59 24.96 -40.66
N ILE A 107 -7.39 24.86 -40.06
CA ILE A 107 -7.00 23.69 -39.26
C ILE A 107 -7.87 23.61 -38.01
N ASP A 108 -8.67 22.54 -37.88
CA ASP A 108 -8.97 22.01 -36.56
C ASP A 108 -7.76 21.12 -36.15
N PRO A 109 -7.00 21.48 -35.11
CA PRO A 109 -5.88 20.67 -34.61
C PRO A 109 -6.28 19.23 -34.28
N ALA A 110 -7.57 18.94 -34.11
CA ALA A 110 -8.10 17.60 -33.86
C ALA A 110 -8.04 16.65 -35.07
N LEU A 111 -7.69 17.12 -36.28
CA LEU A 111 -7.69 16.34 -37.53
C LEU A 111 -6.31 15.87 -38.02
N SER A 112 -5.19 16.28 -37.39
CA SER A 112 -3.86 15.77 -37.76
C SER A 112 -3.36 14.75 -36.73
N PHE A 113 -3.24 13.50 -37.17
CA PHE A 113 -2.56 12.44 -36.43
C PHE A 113 -1.26 12.11 -37.14
N GLY A 114 -0.13 12.18 -36.43
CA GLY A 114 1.19 11.91 -37.00
C GLY A 114 1.89 13.15 -37.58
N ASN A 115 2.47 13.04 -38.78
CA ASN A 115 3.31 14.02 -39.45
C ASN A 115 2.55 15.34 -39.59
N LYS A 116 2.79 16.25 -38.65
CA LYS A 116 2.13 17.56 -38.57
C LYS A 116 2.36 18.42 -39.83
N ASN A 117 3.28 18.02 -40.70
CA ASN A 117 3.58 18.68 -41.97
C ASN A 117 2.80 18.11 -43.16
N LYS A 118 2.06 17.00 -42.98
CA LYS A 118 1.19 16.39 -44.00
C LYS A 118 -0.25 16.34 -43.51
N ARG A 119 -1.18 16.61 -44.43
CA ARG A 119 -2.58 16.89 -44.11
C ARG A 119 -3.45 15.72 -44.56
N THR A 120 -4.25 15.15 -43.67
CA THR A 120 -5.29 14.18 -44.06
C THR A 120 -6.34 14.87 -44.92
N LEU A 121 -6.51 14.40 -46.15
CA LEU A 121 -7.49 14.94 -47.11
C LEU A 121 -8.62 13.96 -47.40
N SER A 122 -8.42 12.68 -47.10
CA SER A 122 -9.46 11.65 -47.19
C SER A 122 -9.38 10.74 -45.97
N GLN A 123 -10.50 10.42 -45.35
CA GLN A 123 -10.53 9.52 -44.19
C GLN A 123 -11.76 8.63 -44.18
N LEU A 124 -11.57 7.41 -43.71
CA LEU A 124 -12.61 6.43 -43.44
C LEU A 124 -12.64 6.14 -41.95
N PHE A 125 -13.86 6.04 -41.42
CA PHE A 125 -14.13 5.66 -40.04
C PHE A 125 -15.16 4.56 -40.03
N VAL A 126 -14.89 3.46 -39.33
CA VAL A 126 -15.87 2.39 -39.13
C VAL A 126 -15.89 1.93 -37.68
N PRO A 127 -17.07 1.68 -37.10
CA PRO A 127 -17.16 1.03 -35.81
C PRO A 127 -16.74 -0.43 -35.92
N VAL A 128 -16.06 -0.94 -34.90
CA VAL A 128 -15.81 -2.36 -34.70
C VAL A 128 -16.96 -2.91 -33.86
N ILE A 129 -17.82 -3.72 -34.47
CA ILE A 129 -19.05 -4.21 -33.85
C ILE A 129 -18.98 -5.72 -33.68
N SER A 130 -19.08 -6.19 -32.44
CA SER A 130 -19.23 -7.61 -32.12
C SER A 130 -20.65 -7.87 -31.64
N GLY A 131 -21.40 -8.70 -32.37
CA GLY A 131 -22.84 -8.87 -32.15
C GLY A 131 -23.60 -7.55 -32.31
N SER A 132 -24.25 -7.07 -31.25
CA SER A 132 -24.94 -5.78 -31.20
C SER A 132 -24.16 -4.68 -30.46
N ARG A 133 -22.90 -4.94 -30.09
CA ARG A 133 -22.09 -4.07 -29.22
C ARG A 133 -20.90 -3.51 -29.98
N THR A 134 -20.75 -2.20 -29.95
CA THR A 134 -19.55 -1.53 -30.47
C THR A 134 -18.43 -1.65 -29.44
N ILE A 135 -17.30 -2.21 -29.87
CA ILE A 135 -16.13 -2.48 -29.02
C ILE A 135 -14.92 -1.63 -29.41
N GLY A 136 -15.04 -0.79 -30.45
CA GLY A 136 -13.97 0.08 -30.89
C GLY A 136 -14.24 0.80 -32.20
N VAL A 137 -13.21 1.46 -32.72
CA VAL A 137 -13.22 2.19 -33.99
C VAL A 137 -11.94 1.87 -34.75
N LEU A 138 -12.09 1.59 -36.04
CA LEU A 138 -11.00 1.47 -37.01
C LEU A 138 -11.07 2.66 -37.96
N SER A 139 -9.95 3.35 -38.14
CA SER A 139 -9.83 4.46 -39.08
C SER A 139 -8.59 4.31 -39.96
N VAL A 140 -8.75 4.64 -41.23
CA VAL A 140 -7.65 4.78 -42.20
C VAL A 140 -7.76 6.13 -42.90
N GLN A 141 -6.62 6.72 -43.21
CA GLN A 141 -6.49 8.10 -43.68
C GLN A 141 -5.49 8.17 -44.82
N SER A 142 -5.74 9.09 -45.75
CA SER A 142 -4.81 9.43 -46.81
C SER A 142 -4.56 10.94 -46.91
N TYR A 143 -3.33 11.28 -47.27
CA TYR A 143 -2.89 12.62 -47.58
C TYR A 143 -3.31 13.08 -48.98
N ALA A 144 -3.84 12.18 -49.81
CA ALA A 144 -4.40 12.53 -51.10
C ALA A 144 -5.89 12.91 -50.96
N ALA A 145 -6.30 13.97 -51.67
CA ALA A 145 -7.71 14.32 -51.80
C ALA A 145 -8.42 13.26 -52.65
N GLN A 146 -9.68 12.94 -52.31
CA GLN A 146 -10.51 11.99 -53.05
C GLN A 146 -9.88 10.59 -53.18
N ALA A 147 -9.08 10.17 -52.20
CA ALA A 147 -8.40 8.87 -52.19
C ALA A 147 -9.36 7.70 -51.97
N TYR A 148 -10.51 7.95 -51.33
CA TYR A 148 -11.47 6.92 -50.94
C TYR A 148 -12.84 7.15 -51.55
N GLN A 149 -13.62 6.07 -51.62
CA GLN A 149 -14.97 5.99 -52.19
C GLN A 149 -15.83 5.07 -51.32
N ASN A 150 -17.14 5.00 -51.58
CA ASN A 150 -18.04 4.16 -50.79
C ASN A 150 -17.67 2.67 -50.81
N ASP A 151 -17.12 2.16 -51.91
CA ASP A 151 -16.66 0.76 -51.97
C ASP A 151 -15.51 0.49 -50.97
N HIS A 152 -14.63 1.47 -50.76
CA HIS A 152 -13.56 1.39 -49.75
C HIS A 152 -14.14 1.41 -48.33
N LEU A 153 -15.20 2.19 -48.10
CA LEU A 153 -15.91 2.21 -46.82
C LEU A 153 -16.54 0.84 -46.51
N GLU A 154 -17.18 0.21 -47.49
CA GLU A 154 -17.77 -1.12 -47.32
C GLU A 154 -16.70 -2.21 -47.10
N LEU A 155 -15.57 -2.15 -47.81
CA LEU A 155 -14.43 -3.04 -47.56
C LEU A 155 -13.88 -2.89 -46.13
N LEU A 156 -13.74 -1.66 -45.64
CA LEU A 156 -13.25 -1.41 -44.28
C LEU A 156 -14.27 -1.87 -43.23
N LYS A 157 -15.57 -1.69 -43.46
CA LYS A 157 -16.65 -2.20 -42.59
C LYS A 157 -16.61 -3.73 -42.51
N ASN A 158 -16.42 -4.40 -43.64
CA ASN A 158 -16.30 -5.85 -43.70
C ASN A 158 -15.06 -6.34 -42.93
N LEU A 159 -13.92 -5.66 -43.10
CA LEU A 159 -12.71 -5.94 -42.33
C LEU A 159 -12.93 -5.79 -40.82
N ALA A 160 -13.51 -4.66 -40.39
CA ALA A 160 -13.79 -4.39 -38.99
C ALA A 160 -14.74 -5.45 -38.39
N SER A 161 -15.78 -5.83 -39.13
CA SER A 161 -16.75 -6.85 -38.71
C SER A 161 -16.12 -8.24 -38.61
N HIS A 162 -15.26 -8.61 -39.56
CA HIS A 162 -14.57 -9.91 -39.56
C HIS A 162 -13.60 -10.07 -38.38
N CYS A 163 -12.99 -8.97 -37.94
CA CYS A 163 -12.02 -8.96 -36.85
C CYS A 163 -12.65 -8.75 -35.46
N ALA A 164 -13.90 -8.28 -35.39
CA ALA A 164 -14.52 -7.84 -34.15
C ALA A 164 -14.56 -8.93 -33.07
N GLY A 165 -14.97 -10.16 -33.42
CA GLY A 165 -15.04 -11.26 -32.45
C GLY A 165 -13.66 -11.66 -31.90
N ALA A 166 -12.61 -11.59 -32.72
CA ALA A 166 -11.24 -11.86 -32.25
C ALA A 166 -10.73 -10.75 -31.33
N LEU A 167 -10.99 -9.48 -31.68
CA LEU A 167 -10.64 -8.33 -30.83
C LEU A 167 -11.37 -8.36 -29.49
N GLU A 168 -12.67 -8.70 -29.47
CA GLU A 168 -13.42 -8.84 -28.22
C GLU A 168 -12.83 -9.94 -27.33
N ARG A 169 -12.51 -11.11 -27.91
CA ARG A 169 -11.88 -12.21 -27.19
C ARG A 169 -10.55 -11.79 -26.57
N ILE A 170 -9.66 -11.19 -27.37
CA ILE A 170 -8.34 -10.75 -26.91
C ILE A 170 -8.48 -9.70 -25.80
N TRP A 171 -9.35 -8.71 -25.99
CA TRP A 171 -9.58 -7.67 -24.98
C TRP A 171 -10.13 -8.26 -23.67
N ALA A 172 -11.09 -9.17 -23.75
CA ALA A 172 -11.64 -9.84 -22.58
C ALA A 172 -10.57 -10.70 -21.87
N GLN A 173 -9.75 -11.42 -22.62
CA GLN A 173 -8.67 -12.24 -22.08
C GLN A 173 -7.60 -11.40 -21.36
N GLU A 174 -7.16 -10.29 -21.96
CA GLU A 174 -6.23 -9.37 -21.31
C GLU A 174 -6.82 -8.79 -20.02
N THR A 175 -8.09 -8.37 -20.05
CA THR A 175 -8.76 -7.82 -18.87
C THR A 175 -8.82 -8.85 -17.72
N VAL A 176 -9.12 -10.11 -18.04
CA VAL A 176 -9.11 -11.21 -17.06
C VAL A 176 -7.69 -11.49 -16.56
N SER A 177 -6.69 -11.46 -17.44
CA SER A 177 -5.29 -11.67 -17.08
C SER A 177 -4.79 -10.58 -16.12
N ASP A 178 -5.05 -9.31 -16.43
CA ASP A 178 -4.66 -8.16 -15.59
C ASP A 178 -5.33 -8.24 -14.21
N LEU A 179 -6.63 -8.58 -14.17
CA LEU A 179 -7.35 -8.78 -12.92
C LEU A 179 -6.76 -9.94 -12.10
N ALA A 180 -6.43 -11.06 -12.75
CA ALA A 180 -5.83 -12.22 -12.08
C ALA A 180 -4.44 -11.90 -11.50
N GLU A 181 -3.62 -11.12 -12.22
CA GLU A 181 -2.31 -10.68 -11.75
C GLU A 181 -2.44 -9.74 -10.54
N ARG A 182 -3.33 -8.76 -10.60
CA ARG A 182 -3.64 -7.86 -9.48
C ARG A 182 -4.12 -8.63 -8.24
N LEU A 183 -5.05 -9.58 -8.41
CA LEU A 183 -5.53 -10.43 -7.32
C LEU A 183 -4.42 -11.30 -6.72
N LYS A 184 -3.49 -11.79 -7.53
CA LYS A 184 -2.35 -12.59 -7.06
C LYS A 184 -1.40 -11.76 -6.20
N ILE A 185 -1.11 -10.52 -6.61
CA ILE A 185 -0.29 -9.58 -5.84
C ILE A 185 -0.98 -9.29 -4.49
N LEU A 186 -2.27 -8.97 -4.51
CA LEU A 186 -3.06 -8.68 -3.31
C LEU A 186 -3.13 -9.89 -2.36
N HIS A 187 -3.44 -11.07 -2.86
CA HIS A 187 -3.51 -12.29 -2.03
C HIS A 187 -2.16 -12.62 -1.40
N LYS A 188 -1.05 -12.44 -2.13
CA LYS A 188 0.29 -12.59 -1.58
C LYS A 188 0.54 -11.59 -0.45
N ALA A 189 0.20 -10.32 -0.66
CA ALA A 189 0.35 -9.27 0.35
C ALA A 189 -0.43 -9.61 1.63
N VAL A 190 -1.70 -9.99 1.50
CA VAL A 190 -2.55 -10.39 2.64
C VAL A 190 -1.95 -11.59 3.40
N SER A 191 -1.43 -12.59 2.70
CA SER A 191 -0.71 -13.71 3.32
C SER A 191 0.52 -13.23 4.11
N ASP A 192 1.31 -12.34 3.51
CA ASP A 192 2.58 -11.88 4.09
C ASP A 192 2.35 -10.93 5.27
N ILE A 193 1.30 -10.10 5.22
CA ILE A 193 0.79 -9.27 6.34
C ILE A 193 0.40 -10.16 7.52
N ASN A 194 -0.45 -11.17 7.29
CA ASN A 194 -1.00 -11.99 8.38
C ASN A 194 0.04 -12.91 9.05
N LYS A 195 1.19 -13.17 8.40
CA LYS A 195 2.28 -13.99 8.96
C LYS A 195 3.26 -13.17 9.81
N ASN A 196 3.15 -11.85 9.77
CA ASN A 196 4.12 -10.98 10.40
C ASN A 196 3.54 -10.33 11.66
N LEU A 197 4.36 -10.27 12.70
CA LEU A 197 4.03 -9.63 13.96
C LEU A 197 4.82 -8.32 14.15
N ASP A 198 5.74 -8.01 13.25
CA ASP A 198 6.44 -6.73 13.21
C ASP A 198 5.60 -5.70 12.44
N VAL A 199 5.11 -4.71 13.17
CA VAL A 199 4.26 -3.62 12.66
C VAL A 199 4.93 -2.84 11.52
N GLU A 200 6.23 -2.56 11.63
CA GLU A 200 6.97 -1.81 10.61
C GLU A 200 7.04 -2.62 9.31
N GLN A 201 7.34 -3.91 9.43
CA GLN A 201 7.42 -4.80 8.27
C GLN A 201 6.04 -5.06 7.64
N VAL A 202 4.96 -5.13 8.44
CA VAL A 202 3.58 -5.19 7.94
C VAL A 202 3.27 -3.96 7.10
N CYS A 203 3.53 -2.75 7.61
CA CYS A 203 3.26 -1.51 6.89
C CYS A 203 4.10 -1.40 5.61
N HIS A 204 5.35 -1.85 5.65
CA HIS A 204 6.22 -1.87 4.47
C HIS A 204 5.70 -2.82 3.37
N VAL A 205 5.19 -4.00 3.73
CA VAL A 205 4.56 -4.92 2.76
C VAL A 205 3.34 -4.29 2.10
N VAL A 206 2.53 -3.57 2.88
CA VAL A 206 1.34 -2.88 2.38
C VAL A 206 1.74 -1.77 1.41
N TYR A 207 2.70 -0.92 1.78
CA TYR A 207 3.26 0.11 0.91
C TYR A 207 3.75 -0.47 -0.42
N GLU A 208 4.59 -1.51 -0.37
CA GLU A 208 5.14 -2.18 -1.56
C GLU A 208 4.06 -2.79 -2.46
N THR A 209 2.92 -3.16 -1.86
CA THR A 209 1.77 -3.70 -2.59
C THR A 209 1.02 -2.57 -3.27
N VAL A 210 0.68 -1.51 -2.53
CA VAL A 210 -0.01 -0.32 -3.02
C VAL A 210 0.77 0.32 -4.17
N ASN A 211 2.08 0.52 -3.99
CA ASN A 211 2.95 1.11 -5.01
C ASN A 211 3.08 0.25 -6.30
N LYS A 212 2.80 -1.07 -6.23
CA LYS A 212 2.81 -1.97 -7.41
C LYS A 212 1.50 -2.00 -8.17
N VAL A 213 0.37 -1.73 -7.51
CA VAL A 213 -0.97 -1.96 -8.07
C VAL A 213 -1.73 -0.68 -8.40
N MET A 214 -1.35 0.44 -7.77
CA MET A 214 -1.98 1.75 -7.96
C MET A 214 -0.94 2.87 -7.84
N ALA A 215 -1.32 4.09 -8.24
CA ALA A 215 -0.46 5.26 -8.07
C ALA A 215 -0.18 5.51 -6.58
N CYS A 216 1.09 5.74 -6.22
CA CYS A 216 1.46 5.97 -4.82
C CYS A 216 2.78 6.73 -4.77
N ASN A 217 2.71 8.06 -4.67
CA ASN A 217 3.88 8.89 -4.42
C ASN A 217 4.21 8.90 -2.93
N ASP A 218 3.19 9.14 -2.10
CA ASP A 218 3.30 9.10 -0.63
C ASP A 218 2.28 8.14 -0.04
N PHE A 219 2.66 7.51 1.07
CA PHE A 219 1.87 6.49 1.74
C PHE A 219 1.98 6.63 3.25
N VAL A 220 0.83 6.63 3.94
CA VAL A 220 0.76 6.84 5.39
C VAL A 220 -0.17 5.82 6.04
N VAL A 221 0.25 5.30 7.17
CA VAL A 221 -0.52 4.49 8.12
C VAL A 221 -0.45 5.20 9.48
N ASP A 222 -1.61 5.66 9.92
CA ASP A 222 -1.81 6.37 11.17
C ASP A 222 -2.68 5.53 12.09
N GLY A 223 -2.25 5.29 13.32
CA GLY A 223 -3.07 4.71 14.37
C GLY A 223 -3.97 5.76 15.02
N TYR A 224 -5.05 5.34 15.68
CA TYR A 224 -5.93 6.23 16.45
C TYR A 224 -6.17 5.69 17.85
N ASN A 225 -6.04 6.56 18.85
CA ASN A 225 -6.36 6.28 20.24
C ASN A 225 -7.65 7.02 20.64
N ALA A 226 -8.75 6.29 20.73
CA ALA A 226 -10.06 6.84 21.10
C ALA A 226 -10.11 7.44 22.52
N ASN A 227 -9.24 7.01 23.44
CA ASN A 227 -9.24 7.53 24.82
C ASN A 227 -8.60 8.91 24.93
N THR A 228 -7.57 9.17 24.12
CA THR A 228 -6.85 10.45 24.11
C THR A 228 -7.26 11.33 22.93
N ASN A 229 -8.06 10.81 22.00
CA ASN A 229 -8.40 11.42 20.73
C ASN A 229 -7.17 11.79 19.88
N GLU A 230 -6.11 11.00 19.96
CA GLU A 230 -4.84 11.24 19.27
C GLU A 230 -4.68 10.32 18.05
N ILE A 231 -4.24 10.90 16.94
CA ILE A 231 -3.63 10.21 15.82
C ILE A 231 -2.17 9.94 16.15
N ILE A 232 -1.74 8.70 15.96
CA ILE A 232 -0.40 8.19 16.27
C ILE A 232 0.24 7.72 14.98
N PRO A 233 1.21 8.45 14.42
CA PRO A 233 1.91 8.03 13.22
C PRO A 233 2.59 6.66 13.42
N ILE A 234 2.21 5.68 12.60
CA ILE A 234 2.80 4.34 12.64
C ILE A 234 3.84 4.24 11.53
N PHE A 235 3.46 4.59 10.30
CA PHE A 235 4.30 4.41 9.12
C PHE A 235 4.03 5.49 8.08
N ALA A 236 5.08 6.08 7.53
CA ALA A 236 4.97 7.07 6.46
C ALA A 236 6.16 7.00 5.51
N ILE A 237 5.88 6.91 4.22
CA ILE A 237 6.86 7.01 3.14
C ILE A 237 6.50 8.19 2.24
N GLU A 238 7.49 9.05 1.99
CA GLU A 238 7.42 10.15 1.03
C GLU A 238 8.25 9.83 -0.22
N ASN A 239 7.86 10.33 -1.38
CA ASN A 239 8.63 10.18 -2.60
C ASN A 239 10.04 10.80 -2.47
N PRO A 240 11.13 10.15 -2.97
CA PRO A 240 11.19 8.84 -3.60
C PRO A 240 11.49 7.71 -2.59
N GLY A 241 10.47 7.21 -1.90
CA GLY A 241 10.57 6.01 -1.05
C GLY A 241 11.22 6.25 0.32
N LYS A 242 11.30 7.50 0.79
CA LYS A 242 11.95 7.89 2.04
C LYS A 242 11.00 7.68 3.23
N ARG A 243 11.42 6.84 4.19
CA ARG A 243 10.74 6.69 5.49
C ARG A 243 10.85 7.98 6.31
N VAL A 244 9.72 8.54 6.74
CA VAL A 244 9.65 9.75 7.56
C VAL A 244 8.93 9.49 8.88
N TYR A 245 9.22 10.28 9.91
CA TYR A 245 8.61 10.15 11.24
C TYR A 245 7.99 11.49 11.62
N THR A 246 6.75 11.44 12.09
CA THR A 246 5.98 12.61 12.51
C THR A 246 5.54 12.47 13.96
N GLU A 247 5.19 13.60 14.59
CA GLU A 247 4.67 13.60 15.95
C GLU A 247 3.17 13.26 15.98
N LYS A 248 2.71 12.76 17.13
CA LYS A 248 1.27 12.55 17.36
C LYS A 248 0.53 13.88 17.40
N TYR A 249 -0.71 13.87 16.91
CA TYR A 249 -1.58 15.05 16.84
C TYR A 249 -3.02 14.67 17.18
N TYR A 250 -3.89 15.64 17.45
CA TYR A 250 -5.29 15.35 17.77
C TYR A 250 -6.10 15.09 16.51
N ALA A 251 -7.09 14.18 16.61
CA ALA A 251 -7.95 13.83 15.48
C ALA A 251 -9.00 14.90 15.12
N ASP A 252 -8.97 16.07 15.74
CA ASP A 252 -9.92 17.18 15.56
C ASP A 252 -9.75 17.95 14.24
N HIS A 253 -8.68 17.68 13.50
CA HIS A 253 -8.40 18.28 12.20
C HIS A 253 -7.68 17.29 11.27
N GLY A 254 -7.38 17.71 10.04
CA GLY A 254 -6.67 16.87 9.07
C GLY A 254 -7.52 15.83 8.35
N LEU A 255 -6.94 15.26 7.29
CA LEU A 255 -7.54 14.18 6.52
C LEU A 255 -7.81 12.95 7.40
N ALA A 256 -6.83 12.56 8.23
CA ALA A 256 -6.96 11.42 9.12
C ALA A 256 -8.08 11.65 10.16
N GLY A 257 -8.14 12.85 10.75
CA GLY A 257 -9.21 13.24 11.66
C GLY A 257 -10.59 13.13 11.03
N GLU A 258 -10.76 13.59 9.79
CA GLU A 258 -12.03 13.51 9.07
C GLU A 258 -12.47 12.06 8.81
N VAL A 259 -11.53 11.19 8.39
CA VAL A 259 -11.79 9.75 8.23
C VAL A 259 -12.15 9.10 9.56
N VAL A 260 -11.46 9.46 10.65
CA VAL A 260 -11.75 8.96 12.00
C VAL A 260 -13.17 9.32 12.43
N HIS A 261 -13.56 10.57 12.28
CA HIS A 261 -14.87 11.06 12.68
C HIS A 261 -16.01 10.47 11.85
N LYS A 262 -15.83 10.38 10.52
CA LYS A 262 -16.87 9.88 9.61
C LYS A 262 -16.93 8.35 9.55
N LYS A 263 -15.85 7.65 9.94
CA LYS A 263 -15.66 6.20 9.73
C LYS A 263 -15.96 5.77 8.28
N LYS A 264 -15.61 6.62 7.31
CA LYS A 264 -15.87 6.42 5.88
C LYS A 264 -14.63 6.77 5.06
N PRO A 265 -14.43 6.11 3.92
CA PRO A 265 -13.36 6.47 3.02
C PRO A 265 -13.55 7.86 2.42
N LEU A 266 -12.44 8.48 2.05
CA LEU A 266 -12.35 9.71 1.28
C LEU A 266 -11.57 9.44 0.00
N LEU A 267 -12.08 9.94 -1.11
CA LEU A 267 -11.48 9.84 -2.43
C LEU A 267 -11.61 11.21 -3.10
N PHE A 268 -10.47 11.85 -3.37
CA PHE A 268 -10.39 13.14 -4.04
C PHE A 268 -9.62 12.99 -5.34
N SER A 269 -10.26 13.37 -6.45
CA SER A 269 -9.67 13.38 -7.79
C SER A 269 -8.72 14.57 -7.98
N SER A 270 -8.89 15.60 -7.17
CA SER A 270 -8.04 16.78 -7.07
C SER A 270 -8.06 17.31 -5.63
N ILE A 271 -6.94 17.78 -5.08
CA ILE A 271 -6.90 18.46 -3.78
C ILE A 271 -7.78 19.72 -3.76
N LYS A 272 -8.09 20.28 -4.93
CA LYS A 272 -9.01 21.43 -5.07
C LYS A 272 -10.47 21.09 -4.75
N GLU A 273 -10.82 19.81 -4.68
CA GLU A 273 -12.14 19.34 -4.23
C GLU A 273 -12.26 19.36 -2.71
N ILE A 274 -11.13 19.46 -1.99
CA ILE A 274 -11.09 19.50 -0.54
C ILE A 274 -11.57 20.88 -0.09
N ASP A 275 -12.64 20.90 0.68
CA ASP A 275 -13.10 22.12 1.35
C ASP A 275 -12.18 22.42 2.53
N GLU A 276 -11.21 23.31 2.33
CA GLU A 276 -10.22 23.73 3.34
C GLU A 276 -10.89 24.32 4.61
N SER A 277 -12.14 24.78 4.52
CA SER A 277 -12.90 25.23 5.69
C SER A 277 -13.39 24.08 6.58
N LYS A 278 -13.39 22.85 6.06
CA LYS A 278 -13.83 21.62 6.75
C LYS A 278 -12.70 20.66 7.08
N ILE A 279 -11.70 20.55 6.21
CA ILE A 279 -10.54 19.68 6.39
C ILE A 279 -9.30 20.57 6.38
N GLN A 280 -8.73 20.83 7.56
CA GLN A 280 -7.45 21.55 7.65
C GLN A 280 -6.33 20.62 7.22
N PHE A 281 -5.89 20.75 5.98
CA PHE A 281 -4.82 19.94 5.43
C PHE A 281 -3.46 20.52 5.82
N GLU A 282 -2.78 19.91 6.79
CA GLU A 282 -1.35 20.16 6.99
C GLU A 282 -0.59 19.18 6.11
N PHE A 283 -0.06 19.69 5.00
CA PHE A 283 0.80 18.87 4.15
C PHE A 283 2.11 18.59 4.89
N TYR A 284 2.45 17.30 5.03
CA TYR A 284 3.78 16.89 5.46
C TYR A 284 4.73 16.90 4.25
N GLY A 285 5.93 17.45 4.43
CA GLY A 285 6.93 17.61 3.36
C GLY A 285 7.15 19.06 2.92
N ASP A 286 8.31 19.33 2.32
CA ASP A 286 8.67 20.65 1.81
C ASP A 286 7.78 20.96 0.60
N GLN A 287 6.82 21.87 0.77
CA GLN A 287 5.88 22.36 -0.27
C GLN A 287 6.59 23.05 -1.48
N PHE A 288 7.92 22.98 -1.52
CA PHE A 288 8.81 23.52 -2.55
C PHE A 288 9.47 22.42 -3.42
N GLU A 289 9.11 21.14 -3.26
CA GLU A 289 9.42 20.11 -4.25
C GLU A 289 8.62 20.31 -5.56
N PRO A 290 9.15 19.89 -6.73
CA PRO A 290 8.63 20.29 -8.03
C PRO A 290 7.23 19.75 -8.40
N ASP A 291 6.66 18.78 -7.66
CA ASP A 291 5.39 18.12 -8.00
C ASP A 291 4.52 17.92 -6.74
N PRO A 292 3.53 18.79 -6.45
CA PRO A 292 2.67 18.67 -5.27
C PRO A 292 1.58 17.59 -5.44
N THR A 293 1.12 17.02 -4.32
CA THR A 293 -0.04 16.11 -4.27
C THR A 293 -1.25 16.71 -4.98
N GLU A 294 -1.82 15.96 -5.91
CA GLU A 294 -3.02 16.36 -6.65
C GLU A 294 -4.20 15.42 -6.38
N SER A 295 -4.02 14.10 -6.25
CA SER A 295 -5.11 13.18 -5.88
C SER A 295 -4.83 12.47 -4.57
N ILE A 296 -5.88 12.13 -3.81
CA ILE A 296 -5.76 11.50 -2.49
C ILE A 296 -6.81 10.42 -2.31
N ILE A 297 -6.39 9.30 -1.69
CA ILE A 297 -7.28 8.26 -1.20
C ILE A 297 -6.95 7.97 0.27
N ALA A 298 -7.96 7.94 1.12
CA ALA A 298 -7.80 7.62 2.54
C ALA A 298 -8.96 6.75 3.01
N VAL A 299 -8.65 5.67 3.72
CA VAL A 299 -9.65 4.71 4.18
C VAL A 299 -9.48 4.41 5.67
N PRO A 300 -10.60 4.21 6.39
CA PRO A 300 -10.54 3.93 7.81
C PRO A 300 -10.04 2.50 8.05
N MET A 301 -9.19 2.36 9.06
CA MET A 301 -8.78 1.09 9.61
C MET A 301 -9.83 0.64 10.64
N LEU A 302 -10.79 -0.20 10.20
CA LEU A 302 -11.91 -0.66 11.03
C LEU A 302 -11.77 -2.14 11.42
N LEU A 303 -12.06 -2.44 12.69
CA LEU A 303 -12.18 -3.81 13.19
C LEU A 303 -13.38 -3.89 14.15
N HIS A 304 -14.34 -4.77 13.85
CA HIS A 304 -15.61 -4.92 14.58
C HIS A 304 -16.41 -3.60 14.75
N GLY A 305 -16.30 -2.67 13.80
CA GLY A 305 -16.99 -1.36 13.84
C GLY A 305 -16.25 -0.27 14.62
N GLU A 306 -15.16 -0.63 15.30
CA GLU A 306 -14.26 0.31 15.96
C GLU A 306 -13.16 0.77 15.02
N ILE A 307 -12.76 2.03 15.19
CA ILE A 307 -11.73 2.66 14.36
C ILE A 307 -10.38 2.62 15.08
N TYR A 308 -9.40 2.04 14.40
CA TYR A 308 -8.04 1.85 14.89
C TYR A 308 -7.07 2.81 14.23
N GLY A 309 -7.50 3.55 13.20
CA GLY A 309 -6.66 4.51 12.50
C GLY A 309 -7.11 4.78 11.07
N VAL A 310 -6.16 5.24 10.26
CA VAL A 310 -6.34 5.61 8.86
C VAL A 310 -5.15 5.13 8.04
N ILE A 311 -5.41 4.69 6.82
CA ILE A 311 -4.39 4.43 5.82
C ILE A 311 -4.70 5.27 4.59
N SER A 312 -3.68 5.91 4.03
CA SER A 312 -3.84 6.83 2.91
C SER A 312 -2.69 6.77 1.91
N ALA A 313 -3.01 7.07 0.65
CA ALA A 313 -2.04 7.22 -0.42
C ALA A 313 -2.29 8.53 -1.19
N GLN A 314 -1.21 9.14 -1.67
CA GLN A 314 -1.21 10.40 -2.42
C GLN A 314 -0.57 10.20 -3.80
N ALA A 315 -1.08 10.91 -4.79
CA ALA A 315 -0.55 10.92 -6.15
C ALA A 315 -0.37 12.35 -6.66
N TYR A 316 0.72 12.60 -7.39
CA TYR A 316 1.02 13.93 -7.96
C TYR A 316 0.29 14.21 -9.27
N LYS A 317 -0.59 13.28 -9.68
CA LYS A 317 -1.42 13.39 -10.88
C LYS A 317 -2.88 13.51 -10.47
N LYS A 318 -3.65 14.29 -11.21
CA LYS A 318 -5.12 14.34 -11.13
C LYS A 318 -5.75 13.01 -11.57
N ASP A 319 -6.90 12.66 -11.00
CA ASP A 319 -7.72 11.50 -11.38
C ASP A 319 -6.91 10.19 -11.34
N ALA A 320 -5.98 10.09 -10.37
CA ALA A 320 -5.07 8.96 -10.26
C ALA A 320 -5.71 7.69 -9.69
N TYR A 321 -6.85 7.84 -9.01
CA TYR A 321 -7.51 6.79 -8.25
C TYR A 321 -8.89 6.47 -8.80
N THR A 322 -9.18 5.18 -8.87
CA THR A 322 -10.47 4.62 -9.29
C THR A 322 -11.23 4.05 -8.10
N THR A 323 -12.49 3.65 -8.31
CA THR A 323 -13.26 2.92 -7.30
C THR A 323 -12.65 1.56 -6.96
N ASP A 324 -11.94 0.93 -7.89
CA ASP A 324 -11.27 -0.35 -7.67
C ASP A 324 -10.06 -0.16 -6.74
N ASP A 325 -9.34 0.96 -6.87
CA ASP A 325 -8.24 1.33 -5.97
C ASP A 325 -8.75 1.59 -4.55
N LEU A 326 -9.94 2.19 -4.43
CA LEU A 326 -10.61 2.37 -3.14
C LEU A 326 -10.94 1.04 -2.46
N TYR A 327 -11.57 0.12 -3.19
CA TYR A 327 -11.89 -1.20 -2.67
C TYR A 327 -10.62 -1.96 -2.27
N LEU A 328 -9.56 -1.86 -3.07
CA LEU A 328 -8.27 -2.46 -2.77
C LEU A 328 -7.69 -1.90 -1.45
N MET A 329 -7.71 -0.58 -1.28
CA MET A 329 -7.25 0.05 -0.04
C MET A 329 -8.08 -0.36 1.17
N GLU A 330 -9.40 -0.45 1.06
CA GLU A 330 -10.27 -0.93 2.14
C GLU A 330 -9.95 -2.38 2.54
N VAL A 331 -9.70 -3.26 1.57
CA VAL A 331 -9.29 -4.65 1.84
C VAL A 331 -7.94 -4.67 2.57
N LEU A 332 -6.95 -3.92 2.09
CA LEU A 332 -5.65 -3.84 2.77
C LEU A 332 -5.78 -3.26 4.17
N ALA A 333 -6.56 -2.18 4.35
CA ALA A 333 -6.81 -1.58 5.65
C ALA A 333 -7.36 -2.59 6.66
N SER A 334 -8.35 -3.40 6.24
CA SER A 334 -8.94 -4.43 7.11
C SER A 334 -7.91 -5.46 7.58
N HIS A 335 -6.96 -5.84 6.72
CA HIS A 335 -5.89 -6.76 7.06
C HIS A 335 -4.78 -6.12 7.89
N VAL A 336 -4.48 -4.84 7.66
CA VAL A 336 -3.54 -4.09 8.49
C VAL A 336 -4.03 -4.05 9.93
N VAL A 337 -5.30 -3.69 10.18
CA VAL A 337 -5.81 -3.65 11.57
C VAL A 337 -5.71 -5.00 12.26
N ILE A 338 -6.05 -6.07 11.56
CA ILE A 338 -5.95 -7.43 12.11
C ILE A 338 -4.49 -7.75 12.48
N ALA A 339 -3.53 -7.42 11.62
CA ALA A 339 -2.12 -7.65 11.89
C ALA A 339 -1.58 -6.79 13.05
N LEU A 340 -1.95 -5.51 13.11
CA LEU A 340 -1.60 -4.62 14.22
C LEU A 340 -2.15 -5.11 15.55
N GLU A 341 -3.41 -5.55 15.58
CA GLU A 341 -4.03 -6.10 16.79
C GLU A 341 -3.41 -7.45 17.17
N ASN A 342 -3.07 -8.31 16.20
CA ASN A 342 -2.35 -9.56 16.45
C ASN A 342 -0.97 -9.31 17.05
N ALA A 343 -0.21 -8.34 16.54
CA ALA A 343 1.07 -7.93 17.09
C ALA A 343 0.92 -7.46 18.55
N ARG A 344 -0.05 -6.57 18.80
CA ARG A 344 -0.34 -6.06 20.16
C ARG A 344 -0.75 -7.16 21.13
N LEU A 345 -1.60 -8.10 20.70
CA LEU A 345 -2.03 -9.25 21.49
C LEU A 345 -0.86 -10.20 21.76
N PHE A 346 -0.03 -10.46 20.75
CA PHE A 346 1.15 -11.29 20.90
C PHE A 346 2.14 -10.70 21.90
N ASP A 347 2.41 -9.40 21.81
CA ASP A 347 3.25 -8.68 22.77
C ASP A 347 2.66 -8.75 24.18
N SER A 348 1.35 -8.55 24.32
CA SER A 348 0.67 -8.63 25.61
C SER A 348 0.77 -10.04 26.22
N VAL A 349 0.60 -11.09 25.41
CA VAL A 349 0.75 -12.48 25.83
C VAL A 349 2.21 -12.78 26.19
N GLN A 350 3.18 -12.31 25.40
CA GLN A 350 4.60 -12.47 25.72
C GLN A 350 4.96 -11.79 27.04
N GLN A 351 4.52 -10.55 27.24
CA GLN A 351 4.76 -9.82 28.49
C GLN A 351 4.16 -10.58 29.68
N ALA A 352 2.90 -11.02 29.58
CA ALA A 352 2.26 -11.83 30.63
C ALA A 352 2.97 -13.17 30.87
N ALA A 353 3.48 -13.81 29.82
CA ALA A 353 4.20 -15.08 29.90
C ALA A 353 5.61 -14.95 30.49
N TYR A 354 6.24 -13.77 30.36
CA TYR A 354 7.64 -13.56 30.73
C TYR A 354 7.84 -12.73 32.00
N THR A 355 6.87 -11.93 32.40
CA THR A 355 7.00 -11.01 33.54
C THR A 355 6.19 -11.44 34.76
N ASP A 356 6.65 -11.04 35.94
CA ASP A 356 5.90 -11.14 37.20
C ASP A 356 4.84 -10.04 37.25
N SER A 357 3.60 -10.42 37.56
CA SER A 357 2.45 -9.52 37.51
C SER A 357 2.49 -8.37 38.52
N LEU A 358 3.28 -8.48 39.60
CA LEU A 358 3.37 -7.44 40.62
C LEU A 358 4.53 -6.48 40.37
N THR A 359 5.72 -7.02 40.06
CA THR A 359 6.96 -6.23 39.99
C THR A 359 7.41 -5.90 38.56
N SER A 360 6.74 -6.45 37.56
CA SER A 360 7.10 -6.38 36.13
C SER A 360 8.56 -6.79 35.85
N THR A 361 9.20 -7.55 36.76
CA THR A 361 10.51 -8.21 36.52
C THR A 361 10.29 -9.47 35.72
N LEU A 362 11.34 -10.17 35.28
CA LEU A 362 11.14 -11.52 34.75
C LEU A 362 10.46 -12.39 35.80
N ASN A 363 9.50 -13.20 35.40
CA ASN A 363 8.94 -14.23 36.28
C ASN A 363 9.95 -15.37 36.43
N ARG A 364 9.70 -16.21 37.43
CA ARG A 364 10.56 -17.36 37.76
C ARG A 364 10.91 -18.19 36.53
N ARG A 365 9.92 -18.60 35.74
CA ARG A 365 10.14 -19.47 34.56
C ARG A 365 11.09 -18.80 33.57
N ARG A 366 10.82 -17.56 33.17
CA ARG A 366 11.61 -16.85 32.17
C ARG A 366 13.02 -16.53 32.66
N PHE A 367 13.16 -16.20 33.95
CA PHE A 367 14.47 -16.02 34.58
C PHE A 367 15.35 -17.27 34.43
N TYR A 368 14.83 -18.46 34.79
CA TYR A 368 15.59 -19.71 34.66
C TYR A 368 15.94 -20.05 33.21
N GLU A 369 15.02 -19.84 32.26
CA GLU A 369 15.29 -20.06 30.83
C GLU A 369 16.48 -19.22 30.34
N LEU A 370 16.51 -17.92 30.67
CA LEU A 370 17.59 -17.02 30.26
C LEU A 370 18.89 -17.27 31.03
N ALA A 371 18.79 -17.56 32.33
CA ALA A 371 19.94 -17.88 33.17
C ALA A 371 20.67 -19.13 32.67
N GLU A 372 19.93 -20.19 32.34
CA GLU A 372 20.51 -21.42 31.80
C GLU A 372 21.18 -21.17 30.44
N ALA A 373 20.52 -20.46 29.52
CA ALA A 373 21.09 -20.15 28.21
C ALA A 373 22.40 -19.35 28.31
N GLU A 374 22.45 -18.34 29.19
CA GLU A 374 23.64 -17.52 29.38
C GLU A 374 24.76 -18.28 30.12
N PHE A 375 24.41 -19.17 31.05
CA PHE A 375 25.34 -20.07 31.71
C PHE A 375 26.02 -21.01 30.70
N GLN A 376 25.25 -21.64 29.81
CA GLN A 376 25.79 -22.52 28.75
C GLN A 376 26.74 -21.77 27.80
N LYS A 377 26.35 -20.54 27.40
CA LYS A 377 27.20 -19.66 26.58
C LYS A 377 28.51 -19.31 27.29
N THR A 378 28.44 -18.99 28.59
CA THR A 378 29.59 -18.67 29.42
C THR A 378 30.56 -19.86 29.51
N ILE A 379 30.05 -21.08 29.76
CA ILE A 379 30.87 -22.31 29.79
C ILE A 379 31.64 -22.47 28.48
N LYS A 380 30.96 -22.33 27.35
CA LYS A 380 31.57 -22.49 26.02
C LYS A 380 32.65 -21.45 25.76
N LEU A 381 32.44 -20.21 26.17
CA LEU A 381 33.35 -19.08 25.92
C LEU A 381 34.39 -18.88 27.04
N LYS A 382 34.30 -19.63 28.14
CA LYS A 382 35.15 -19.48 29.34
C LYS A 382 35.18 -18.05 29.88
N LEU A 383 34.01 -17.40 29.89
CA LEU A 383 33.84 -16.06 30.44
C LEU A 383 33.50 -16.12 31.95
N PRO A 384 33.73 -15.05 32.72
CA PRO A 384 33.25 -14.98 34.10
C PRO A 384 31.72 -14.84 34.14
N PHE A 385 31.08 -15.40 35.17
CA PHE A 385 29.63 -15.39 35.38
C PHE A 385 29.34 -15.37 36.87
N ALA A 386 28.35 -14.59 37.28
CA ALA A 386 27.88 -14.56 38.66
C ALA A 386 26.36 -14.65 38.73
N LEU A 387 25.87 -15.36 39.73
CA LEU A 387 24.46 -15.42 40.14
C LEU A 387 24.36 -14.81 41.53
N ILE A 388 23.38 -13.94 41.76
CA ILE A 388 23.06 -13.38 43.07
C ILE A 388 21.62 -13.74 43.39
N MET A 389 21.38 -14.34 44.56
CA MET A 389 20.05 -14.47 45.13
C MET A 389 19.84 -13.37 46.17
N LEU A 390 18.64 -12.79 46.15
CA LEU A 390 18.28 -11.64 46.97
C LEU A 390 16.95 -11.95 47.67
N ASP A 391 16.97 -11.96 49.00
CA ASP A 391 15.80 -12.20 49.83
C ASP A 391 15.56 -11.02 50.78
N ILE A 392 14.29 -10.65 50.96
CA ILE A 392 13.90 -9.51 51.78
C ILE A 392 13.74 -9.96 53.24
N ASP A 393 14.64 -9.54 54.13
CA ASP A 393 14.64 -10.02 55.52
C ASP A 393 13.34 -9.67 56.26
N ASP A 394 12.82 -10.63 57.04
CA ASP A 394 11.64 -10.46 57.90
C ASP A 394 10.36 -9.99 57.13
N PHE A 395 10.26 -10.21 55.82
CA PHE A 395 9.14 -9.71 55.01
C PHE A 395 7.78 -10.26 55.46
N LYS A 396 7.72 -11.51 55.94
CA LYS A 396 6.53 -12.06 56.57
C LYS A 396 6.08 -11.26 57.80
N ASN A 397 7.02 -10.95 58.72
CA ASN A 397 6.72 -10.16 59.92
C ASN A 397 6.25 -8.74 59.55
N PHE A 398 6.84 -8.17 58.50
CA PHE A 398 6.42 -6.87 57.96
C PHE A 398 4.97 -6.94 57.42
N ASN A 399 4.65 -7.95 56.62
CA ASN A 399 3.30 -8.16 56.11
C ASN A 399 2.28 -8.39 57.23
N ASP A 400 2.63 -9.14 58.27
CA ASP A 400 1.77 -9.38 59.43
C ASP A 400 1.48 -8.08 60.20
N GLN A 401 2.43 -7.13 60.21
CA GLN A 401 2.30 -5.84 60.90
C GLN A 401 1.60 -4.76 60.08
N TYR A 402 1.89 -4.65 58.78
CA TYR A 402 1.47 -3.54 57.92
C TYR A 402 0.48 -3.94 56.80
N GLY A 403 0.24 -5.24 56.63
CA GLY A 403 -0.67 -5.81 55.64
C GLY A 403 -0.03 -6.02 54.26
N HIS A 404 -0.53 -7.04 53.55
CA HIS A 404 -0.01 -7.45 52.24
C HIS A 404 0.04 -6.34 51.18
N LYS A 405 -0.94 -5.42 51.16
CA LYS A 405 -0.93 -4.30 50.20
C LYS A 405 0.27 -3.37 50.38
N VAL A 406 0.74 -3.20 51.61
CA VAL A 406 1.94 -2.40 51.89
C VAL A 406 3.19 -3.19 51.52
N GLY A 407 3.22 -4.50 51.78
CA GLY A 407 4.29 -5.38 51.30
C GLY A 407 4.43 -5.40 49.78
N ASP A 408 3.31 -5.41 49.05
CA ASP A 408 3.30 -5.35 47.58
C ASP A 408 4.03 -4.10 47.06
N LEU A 409 3.81 -2.94 47.72
CA LEU A 409 4.52 -1.70 47.39
C LEU A 409 6.02 -1.79 47.65
N VAL A 410 6.42 -2.48 48.73
CA VAL A 410 7.84 -2.73 49.02
C VAL A 410 8.47 -3.57 47.92
N LEU A 411 7.81 -4.64 47.48
CA LEU A 411 8.30 -5.50 46.40
C LEU A 411 8.46 -4.74 45.08
N ILE A 412 7.50 -3.87 44.74
CA ILE A 412 7.57 -3.00 43.56
C ILE A 412 8.78 -2.07 43.65
N GLN A 413 8.97 -1.39 44.78
CA GLN A 413 10.07 -0.42 44.93
C GLN A 413 11.45 -1.09 44.92
N VAL A 414 11.59 -2.26 45.56
CA VAL A 414 12.82 -3.06 45.50
C VAL A 414 13.13 -3.44 44.04
N ALA A 415 12.13 -3.91 43.30
CA ALA A 415 12.29 -4.27 41.90
C ALA A 415 12.70 -3.08 41.01
N GLU A 416 12.08 -1.91 41.19
CA GLU A 416 12.41 -0.68 40.47
C GLU A 416 13.85 -0.22 40.71
N ILE A 417 14.28 -0.22 41.98
CA ILE A 417 15.66 0.12 42.35
C ILE A 417 16.64 -0.84 41.70
N CYS A 418 16.39 -2.14 41.81
CA CYS A 418 17.23 -3.14 41.17
C CYS A 418 17.32 -2.93 39.65
N LYS A 419 16.19 -2.78 38.95
CA LYS A 419 16.20 -2.52 37.50
C LYS A 419 17.00 -1.28 37.13
N SER A 420 16.84 -0.18 37.86
CA SER A 420 17.55 1.09 37.58
C SER A 420 19.07 0.99 37.82
N ALA A 421 19.49 0.05 38.66
CA ALA A 421 20.88 -0.15 39.04
C ALA A 421 21.60 -1.15 38.13
N LEU A 422 20.90 -1.92 37.29
CA LEU A 422 21.48 -2.98 36.49
C LEU A 422 21.78 -2.55 35.05
N ARG A 423 22.70 -3.27 34.40
CA ARG A 423 23.04 -3.07 32.99
C ARG A 423 22.01 -3.76 32.10
N SER A 424 21.92 -3.37 30.85
CA SER A 424 21.06 -4.04 29.86
C SER A 424 21.42 -5.52 29.62
N SER A 425 22.66 -5.91 29.90
CA SER A 425 23.13 -7.30 29.83
C SER A 425 22.76 -8.16 31.04
N ASP A 426 22.39 -7.55 32.16
CA ASP A 426 22.11 -8.26 33.41
C ASP A 426 20.67 -8.80 33.36
N ILE A 427 20.46 -10.03 33.85
CA ILE A 427 19.16 -10.69 33.86
C ILE A 427 18.61 -10.62 35.28
N PHE A 428 17.41 -10.05 35.46
CA PHE A 428 16.79 -9.88 36.78
C PHE A 428 15.36 -10.38 36.80
N GLY A 429 15.03 -11.22 37.78
CA GLY A 429 13.71 -11.81 37.93
C GLY A 429 13.30 -12.03 39.38
N ARG A 430 11.99 -12.15 39.60
CA ARG A 430 11.39 -12.58 40.86
C ARG A 430 11.19 -14.10 40.80
N VAL A 431 11.85 -14.82 41.71
CA VAL A 431 11.89 -16.29 41.70
C VAL A 431 10.99 -16.92 42.78
N GLY A 432 10.58 -16.12 43.78
CA GLY A 432 9.71 -16.53 44.87
C GLY A 432 8.79 -15.41 45.36
N GLY A 433 8.20 -15.60 46.54
CA GLY A 433 7.30 -14.62 47.15
C GLY A 433 8.00 -13.30 47.50
N GLU A 434 9.14 -13.38 48.17
CA GLU A 434 9.98 -12.23 48.53
C GLU A 434 11.40 -12.31 47.94
N GLU A 435 11.63 -13.35 47.12
CA GLU A 435 12.93 -13.70 46.56
C GLU A 435 13.09 -13.18 45.12
N PHE A 436 14.21 -12.52 44.85
CA PHE A 436 14.68 -12.14 43.54
C PHE A 436 16.01 -12.80 43.21
N ALA A 437 16.33 -12.88 41.91
CA ALA A 437 17.59 -13.41 41.44
C ALA A 437 18.15 -12.57 40.29
N LEU A 438 19.48 -12.48 40.24
CA LEU A 438 20.24 -11.75 39.23
C LEU A 438 21.28 -12.66 38.60
N VAL A 439 21.36 -12.68 37.27
CA VAL A 439 22.52 -13.21 36.54
C VAL A 439 23.30 -12.03 35.97
N LEU A 440 24.61 -12.02 36.24
CA LEU A 440 25.57 -11.00 35.79
C LEU A 440 26.56 -11.65 34.81
N PRO A 441 26.34 -11.54 33.49
CA PRO A 441 27.25 -12.09 32.50
C PRO A 441 28.58 -11.33 32.49
N ASN A 442 29.67 -12.02 32.12
CA ASN A 442 31.01 -11.43 32.04
C ASN A 442 31.42 -10.65 33.31
N THR A 443 31.02 -11.14 34.48
CA THR A 443 31.20 -10.47 35.75
C THR A 443 31.91 -11.41 36.73
N THR A 444 33.05 -10.96 37.26
CA THR A 444 33.84 -11.71 38.26
C THR A 444 33.19 -11.63 39.63
N GLU A 445 33.55 -12.55 40.53
CA GLU A 445 33.06 -12.56 41.92
C GLU A 445 33.22 -11.19 42.62
N ARG A 446 34.40 -10.57 42.50
CA ARG A 446 34.66 -9.24 43.10
C ARG A 446 33.67 -8.18 42.59
N GLN A 447 33.41 -8.17 41.28
CA GLN A 447 32.46 -7.22 40.67
C GLN A 447 31.01 -7.55 41.06
N ALA A 448 30.66 -8.83 41.20
CA ALA A 448 29.36 -9.26 41.67
C ALA A 448 29.10 -8.77 43.10
N VAL A 449 30.10 -8.88 43.99
CA VAL A 449 30.06 -8.33 45.35
C VAL A 449 29.86 -6.81 45.35
N GLU A 450 30.51 -6.08 44.43
CA GLU A 450 30.31 -4.63 44.28
C GLU A 450 28.87 -4.30 43.85
N VAL A 451 28.29 -5.06 42.91
CA VAL A 451 26.89 -4.91 42.49
C VAL A 451 25.94 -5.21 43.64
N ALA A 452 26.11 -6.35 44.32
CA ALA A 452 25.34 -6.74 45.50
C ALA A 452 25.37 -5.66 46.59
N THR A 453 26.57 -5.19 46.95
CA THR A 453 26.75 -4.16 47.99
C THR A 453 26.05 -2.86 47.61
N ARG A 454 26.13 -2.46 46.34
CA ARG A 454 25.45 -1.28 45.83
C ARG A 454 23.92 -1.42 45.90
N LEU A 455 23.38 -2.57 45.49
CA LEU A 455 21.94 -2.86 45.59
C LEU A 455 21.47 -2.82 47.05
N CYS A 456 22.15 -3.52 47.95
CA CYS A 456 21.83 -3.50 49.39
C CYS A 456 21.87 -2.08 49.96
N LYS A 457 22.85 -1.26 49.56
CA LYS A 457 22.92 0.13 50.00
C LYS A 457 21.71 0.93 49.49
N LEU A 458 21.38 0.84 48.20
CA LEU A 458 20.25 1.55 47.61
C LEU A 458 18.92 1.15 48.25
N ILE A 459 18.72 -0.14 48.53
CA ILE A 459 17.51 -0.65 49.17
C ILE A 459 17.48 -0.31 50.68
N SER A 460 18.62 -0.24 51.37
CA SER A 460 18.62 0.17 52.79
C SER A 460 18.24 1.63 53.01
N HIS A 461 18.37 2.46 51.97
CA HIS A 461 17.95 3.87 51.96
C HIS A 461 16.51 4.07 51.51
N LEU A 462 15.75 3.00 51.30
CA LEU A 462 14.37 3.04 50.86
C LEU A 462 13.48 3.55 52.01
N GLU A 463 13.13 4.83 51.97
CA GLU A 463 12.20 5.44 52.92
C GLU A 463 10.75 5.05 52.60
N ILE A 464 10.39 3.79 52.89
CA ILE A 464 9.06 3.20 52.65
C ILE A 464 7.92 4.04 53.28
N LEU A 465 8.23 4.88 54.27
CA LEU A 465 7.26 5.60 55.11
C LEU A 465 7.13 7.12 54.86
N ALA A 466 8.05 7.78 54.15
CA ALA A 466 8.03 9.25 54.04
C ALA A 466 6.91 9.80 53.13
N ARG A 467 6.47 9.01 52.13
CA ARG A 467 5.38 9.40 51.21
C ARG A 467 3.97 9.14 51.75
N PHE A 468 3.80 8.18 52.66
CA PHE A 468 2.49 7.83 53.24
C PHE A 468 2.18 8.57 54.56
N LEU A 469 3.19 8.91 55.36
CA LEU A 469 3.00 9.61 56.65
C LEU A 469 2.57 11.10 56.53
N LYS A 470 2.41 11.66 55.33
CA LYS A 470 1.74 12.96 55.16
C LYS A 470 0.22 12.88 55.38
N SER A 471 -0.40 11.69 55.38
CA SER A 471 -1.83 11.53 55.66
C SER A 471 -2.19 10.84 56.98
N LEU A 472 -1.23 10.32 57.75
CA LEU A 472 -1.49 9.67 59.04
C LEU A 472 -0.37 10.01 60.03
N ILE A 473 -0.73 10.74 61.08
CA ILE A 473 0.15 11.33 62.08
C ILE A 473 0.73 10.26 63.03
N SER A 474 2.03 10.42 63.32
CA SER A 474 2.84 9.91 64.43
C SER A 474 2.74 8.42 64.80
N LEU A 475 3.77 7.63 64.46
CA LEU A 475 4.38 6.67 65.40
C LEU A 475 5.72 6.12 64.86
N GLN A 476 6.75 6.35 65.67
CA GLN A 476 8.04 5.67 65.81
C GLN A 476 8.82 5.20 64.56
N ARG A 477 9.89 5.95 64.28
CA ARG A 477 11.13 5.46 63.70
C ARG A 477 11.63 4.24 64.49
N ASN A 478 11.67 3.05 63.89
CA ASN A 478 12.80 2.12 63.98
C ASN A 478 12.59 0.81 63.20
N ARG A 479 13.70 0.35 62.61
CA ARG A 479 13.96 -0.93 61.91
C ARG A 479 13.53 -1.01 60.44
N LEU A 480 14.47 -0.61 59.58
CA LEU A 480 14.47 -0.90 58.14
C LEU A 480 15.01 -2.31 57.90
N LEU A 481 14.37 -3.00 56.96
CA LEU A 481 14.69 -4.34 56.47
C LEU A 481 16.18 -4.46 56.11
N LYS A 482 16.81 -5.57 56.49
CA LYS A 482 18.12 -5.97 55.97
C LYS A 482 17.89 -6.96 54.80
N LEU A 483 18.94 -7.30 54.07
CA LEU A 483 18.90 -8.32 53.02
C LEU A 483 20.01 -9.33 53.31
N GLN A 484 19.68 -10.62 53.28
CA GLN A 484 20.68 -11.68 53.18
C GLN A 484 21.15 -11.85 51.74
N LEU A 485 22.47 -11.77 51.56
CA LEU A 485 23.17 -12.25 50.38
C LEU A 485 23.53 -13.71 50.63
N VAL A 486 23.01 -14.62 49.80
CA VAL A 486 23.43 -16.03 49.75
C VAL A 486 24.20 -16.28 48.46
#